data_AF-A0A1C5AP85-F1
#
_entry.id   AF-A0A1C5AP85-F1
#
_cell.length_a   1.000
_cell.length_b   1.000
_cell.length_c   1.000
_cell.angle_alpha   90.00
_cell.angle_beta   90.00
_cell.angle_gamma   90.00
#
_symmetry.space_group_name_H-M   'P 1'
#
loop_
_entity.id
_entity.type
_entity.pdbx_description
1 polymer ?
#
loop_
_entity_poly.entity_id
_entity_poly.type
_entity_poly.pdbx_seq_one_letter_code
_entity_poly.pdbx_strand_id
1 'polypeptide(L)'
;MMREVSDTHGLPHVVHADRGTSMTSKSVAELREDLTVTRSPSRPKVSNDNPYSEAWFKTLKYAPVFPDRFASLAQARAFMNDFVTR
;
A
#
# COMPACT_ATOMS: atom_id res chain seq x y z
N MET A 1 1.15 5.07 -11.11
CA MET A 1 1.01 4.22 -9.90
C MET A 1 0.37 2.86 -10.17
N MET A 2 -0.96 2.64 -10.23
CA MET A 2 -1.47 1.24 -10.35
C MET A 2 -1.11 0.56 -11.69
N ARG A 3 -1.17 1.30 -12.81
CA ARG A 3 -0.69 0.83 -14.13
C ARG A 3 0.82 0.58 -14.11
N GLU A 4 1.59 1.58 -13.68
CA GLU A 4 3.05 1.51 -13.53
C GLU A 4 3.57 0.33 -12.69
N VAL A 5 2.93 0.04 -11.55
CA VAL A 5 3.26 -1.14 -10.72
C VAL A 5 2.97 -2.43 -11.47
N SER A 6 1.89 -2.46 -12.25
CA SER A 6 1.51 -3.61 -13.08
C SER A 6 2.47 -3.80 -14.25
N ASP A 7 2.97 -2.72 -14.85
CA ASP A 7 3.97 -2.76 -15.91
C ASP A 7 5.30 -3.35 -15.40
N THR A 8 5.63 -3.10 -14.12
CA THR A 8 6.88 -3.56 -13.49
C THR A 8 6.79 -5.00 -12.97
N HIS A 9 5.66 -5.38 -12.38
CA HIS A 9 5.52 -6.64 -11.63
C HIS A 9 4.45 -7.60 -12.19
N GLY A 10 3.77 -7.23 -13.27
CA GLY A 10 2.60 -7.94 -13.79
C GLY A 10 1.30 -7.55 -13.08
N LEU A 11 0.18 -7.85 -13.73
CA LEU A 11 -1.15 -7.55 -13.19
C LEU A 11 -1.53 -8.55 -12.08
N PRO A 12 -1.84 -8.08 -10.86
CA PRO A 12 -2.28 -8.96 -9.79
C PRO A 12 -3.71 -9.45 -10.04
N HIS A 13 -3.97 -10.74 -9.79
CA HIS A 13 -5.33 -11.28 -9.92
C HIS A 13 -6.31 -10.70 -8.88
N VAL A 14 -5.82 -10.38 -7.68
CA VAL A 14 -6.61 -9.82 -6.58
C VAL A 14 -5.85 -8.67 -5.94
N VAL A 15 -6.55 -7.57 -5.66
CA VAL A 15 -6.02 -6.48 -4.82
C VAL A 15 -6.85 -6.37 -3.55
N HIS A 16 -6.19 -6.63 -2.42
CA HIS A 16 -6.75 -6.39 -1.11
C HIS A 16 -6.49 -4.95 -0.65
N ALA A 17 -7.52 -4.26 -0.15
CA ALA A 17 -7.42 -2.86 0.24
C ALA A 17 -8.39 -2.51 1.37
N ASP A 18 -8.14 -1.38 2.02
CA ASP A 18 -9.08 -0.81 2.97
C ASP A 18 -10.39 -0.36 2.31
N ARG A 19 -11.43 -0.19 3.12
CA ARG A 19 -12.72 0.39 2.72
C ARG A 19 -12.76 1.92 2.77
N GLY A 20 -11.62 2.60 2.72
CA GLY A 20 -11.58 4.06 2.63
C GLY A 20 -12.36 4.58 1.41
N THR A 21 -12.92 5.78 1.52
CA THR A 21 -13.76 6.39 0.48
C THR A 21 -13.08 6.42 -0.89
N SER A 22 -11.76 6.66 -0.94
CA SER A 22 -10.95 6.60 -2.14
C SER A 22 -10.94 5.22 -2.79
N MET A 23 -10.81 4.14 -2.01
CA MET A 23 -10.70 2.75 -2.49
C MET A 23 -12.05 2.14 -2.87
N THR A 24 -13.14 2.74 -2.38
CA THR A 24 -14.52 2.43 -2.78
C THR A 24 -15.06 3.33 -3.89
N SER A 25 -14.29 4.32 -4.35
CA SER A 25 -14.74 5.27 -5.38
C SER A 25 -15.01 4.61 -6.72
N LYS A 26 -15.88 5.24 -7.53
CA LYS A 26 -16.26 4.74 -8.86
C LYS A 26 -15.08 4.65 -9.81
N SER A 27 -14.24 5.69 -9.87
CA SER A 27 -13.08 5.75 -10.77
C SER A 27 -12.06 4.65 -10.47
N VAL A 28 -11.80 4.34 -9.19
CA VAL A 28 -10.90 3.24 -8.79
C VAL A 28 -11.53 1.88 -9.08
N ALA A 29 -12.85 1.76 -8.98
CA ALA A 29 -13.55 0.53 -9.35
C ALA A 29 -13.46 0.26 -10.86
N GLU A 30 -13.76 1.26 -11.70
CA GLU A 30 -13.66 1.20 -13.16
C GLU A 30 -12.23 0.85 -13.61
N LEU A 31 -11.22 1.52 -13.05
CA LEU A 31 -9.81 1.22 -13.38
C LEU A 31 -9.43 -0.23 -13.06
N ARG A 32 -9.94 -0.81 -11.98
CA ARG A 32 -9.64 -2.20 -11.61
C ARG A 32 -10.35 -3.20 -12.50
N GLU A 33 -11.57 -2.87 -12.93
CA GLU A 33 -12.33 -3.66 -13.90
C GLU A 33 -11.63 -3.68 -15.27
N ASP A 34 -11.17 -2.52 -15.76
CA ASP A 34 -10.39 -2.42 -17.00
C ASP A 34 -9.11 -3.27 -16.96
N LEU A 35 -8.50 -3.39 -15.77
CA LEU A 35 -7.29 -4.18 -15.54
C LEU A 35 -7.59 -5.65 -15.20
N THR A 36 -8.86 -6.08 -15.21
CA THR A 36 -9.31 -7.43 -14.82
C THR A 36 -8.84 -7.87 -13.43
N VAL A 37 -8.73 -6.91 -12.50
CA VAL A 37 -8.26 -7.14 -11.13
C VAL A 37 -9.45 -7.35 -10.18
N THR A 38 -9.48 -8.48 -9.48
CA THR A 38 -10.52 -8.76 -8.48
C THR A 38 -10.36 -7.87 -7.25
N ARG A 39 -11.47 -7.29 -6.78
CA ARG A 39 -11.52 -6.39 -5.62
C ARG A 39 -11.75 -7.18 -4.34
N SER A 40 -10.86 -7.05 -3.36
CA SER A 40 -11.05 -7.59 -2.00
C SER A 40 -10.98 -6.45 -0.97
N PRO A 41 -12.08 -5.74 -0.70
CA PRO A 41 -12.09 -4.71 0.33
C PRO A 41 -12.11 -5.32 1.74
N SER A 42 -11.52 -4.64 2.72
CA SER A 42 -11.63 -4.99 4.13
C SER A 42 -13.09 -5.08 4.60
N ARG A 43 -13.33 -5.69 5.75
CA ARG A 43 -14.65 -5.77 6.39
C ARG A 43 -15.11 -4.38 6.82
N PRO A 44 -16.42 -4.06 6.69
CA PRO A 44 -16.95 -2.79 7.15
C PRO A 44 -16.67 -2.57 8.64
N LYS A 45 -16.19 -1.37 9.00
CA LYS A 45 -15.91 -0.94 10.38
C LYS A 45 -14.83 -1.77 11.11
N VAL A 46 -13.95 -2.45 10.37
CA VAL A 46 -12.82 -3.21 10.92
C VAL A 46 -11.51 -2.56 10.46
N SER A 47 -10.72 -2.05 11.40
CA SER A 47 -9.49 -1.31 11.10
C SER A 47 -8.25 -2.19 10.93
N ASN A 48 -8.32 -3.47 11.33
CA ASN A 48 -7.19 -4.40 11.39
C ASN A 48 -7.26 -5.54 10.36
N ASP A 49 -7.94 -5.32 9.23
CA ASP A 49 -8.25 -6.39 8.28
C ASP A 49 -7.11 -6.67 7.28
N ASN A 50 -6.00 -5.92 7.34
CA ASN A 50 -4.81 -6.16 6.54
C ASN A 50 -3.61 -6.48 7.45
N PRO A 51 -3.60 -7.64 8.12
CA PRO A 51 -2.57 -7.99 9.09
C PRO A 51 -1.17 -8.06 8.46
N TYR A 52 -1.07 -8.41 7.18
CA TYR A 52 0.20 -8.48 6.47
C TYR A 52 0.84 -7.08 6.34
N SER A 53 0.15 -6.13 5.71
CA SER A 53 0.71 -4.79 5.55
C SER A 53 0.83 -4.06 6.88
N GLU A 54 -0.11 -4.24 7.82
CA GLU A 54 -0.05 -3.62 9.15
C GLU A 54 1.14 -4.13 9.96
N ALA A 55 1.43 -5.43 9.93
CA ALA A 55 2.61 -5.99 10.59
C ALA A 55 3.89 -5.39 10.01
N TRP A 56 3.99 -5.28 8.69
CA TRP A 56 5.15 -4.66 8.04
C TRP A 56 5.30 -3.18 8.41
N PHE A 57 4.21 -2.40 8.38
CA PHE A 57 4.25 -0.99 8.80
C PHE A 57 4.59 -0.82 10.28
N LYS A 58 4.17 -1.76 11.14
CA LYS A 58 4.57 -1.78 12.54
C LYS A 58 6.07 -2.00 12.66
N THR A 59 6.62 -3.00 11.95
CA THR A 59 8.07 -3.22 11.91
C THR A 59 8.83 -1.97 11.47
N LEU A 60 8.38 -1.31 10.40
CA LEU A 60 8.97 -0.05 9.94
C LEU A 60 8.97 1.04 11.03
N LYS A 61 7.81 1.34 11.60
CA LYS A 61 7.63 2.47 12.53
C LYS A 61 8.31 2.27 13.87
N TYR A 62 8.42 1.03 14.33
CA TYR A 62 9.01 0.67 15.62
C TYR A 62 10.44 0.13 15.50
N ALA A 63 11.02 0.11 14.29
CA ALA A 63 12.43 -0.21 14.12
C ALA A 63 13.29 0.84 14.85
N PRO A 64 14.35 0.43 15.57
CA PRO A 64 15.25 1.38 16.26
C PRO A 64 15.91 2.41 15.33
N VAL A 65 15.98 2.12 14.04
CA VAL A 65 16.56 2.98 13.01
C VAL A 65 15.56 3.99 12.44
N PHE A 66 14.27 3.89 12.76
CA PHE A 66 13.26 4.82 12.27
C PHE A 66 13.43 6.18 12.97
N PRO A 67 13.62 7.28 12.23
CA PRO A 67 13.92 8.57 12.85
C PRO A 67 12.67 9.25 13.40
N ASP A 68 12.84 10.06 14.45
CA ASP A 68 11.76 10.90 15.00
C ASP A 68 11.21 11.89 13.96
N ARG A 69 12.10 12.43 13.10
CA ARG A 69 11.76 13.36 12.02
C ARG A 69 12.71 13.18 10.84
N PHE A 70 12.18 13.35 9.64
CA PHE A 70 12.98 13.51 8.43
C PHE A 70 13.19 15.01 8.15
N ALA A 71 14.42 15.39 7.79
CA ALA A 71 14.78 16.74 7.41
C ALA A 71 14.24 17.15 6.04
N SER A 72 13.95 16.18 5.17
CA SER A 72 13.36 16.42 3.85
C SER A 72 12.65 15.19 3.29
N LEU A 73 11.80 15.40 2.27
CA LEU A 73 11.20 14.32 1.50
C LEU A 73 12.25 13.42 0.82
N ALA A 74 13.36 14.00 0.36
CA ALA A 74 14.45 13.24 -0.26
C ALA A 74 15.08 12.26 0.75
N GLN A 75 15.30 12.72 1.99
CA GLN A 75 15.82 11.86 3.05
C GLN A 75 14.83 10.73 3.40
N ALA A 76 13.53 11.04 3.49
CA ALA A 76 12.51 10.02 3.74
C ALA A 76 12.48 8.95 2.63
N ARG A 77 12.60 9.34 1.36
CA ARG A 77 12.66 8.41 0.22
C ARG A 77 13.92 7.54 0.27
N ALA A 78 15.08 8.12 0.55
CA ALA A 78 16.34 7.38 0.68
C ALA A 78 16.26 6.34 1.81
N PHE A 79 15.75 6.75 2.99
CA PHE A 79 15.54 5.83 4.11
C PHE A 79 14.62 4.66 3.73
N MET A 80 13.49 4.93 3.07
CA MET A 80 12.56 3.88 2.66
C MET A 80 13.20 2.90 1.66
N ASN A 81 13.96 3.40 0.68
CA ASN A 81 14.66 2.56 -0.30
C ASN A 81 15.67 1.63 0.38
N ASP A 82 16.46 2.16 1.33
CA ASP A 82 17.40 1.36 2.11
C ASP A 82 16.69 0.33 2.99
N PHE A 83 15.59 0.73 3.63
CA PHE A 83 14.86 -0.13 4.56
C PHE A 83 14.20 -1.34 3.86
N VAL A 84 13.63 -1.15 2.65
CA VAL A 84 12.96 -2.24 1.91
C VAL A 84 13.92 -3.22 1.25
N THR A 85 15.19 -2.83 1.06
CA THR A 85 16.21 -3.63 0.36
C THR A 85 17.06 -4.46 1.33
N ARG A 86 16.92 -4.23 2.64
CA ARG A 86 17.58 -4.99 3.71
C ARG A 86 16.68 -6.13 4.20
#